data_AF-A0A1H6AJG9-F1
#
_entry.id   AF-A0A1H6AJG9-F1
#
_cell.length_a   1.000
_cell.length_b   1.000
_cell.length_c   1.000
_cell.angle_alpha   90.00
_cell.angle_beta   90.00
_cell.angle_gamma   90.00
#
_symmetry.space_group_name_H-M   'P 1'
#
loop_
_entity.id
_entity.type
_entity.pdbx_description
1 polymer ?
#
loop_
_entity_poly.entity_id
_entity_poly.type
_entity_poly.pdbx_seq_one_letter_code
_entity_poly.pdbx_strand_id
1 'polypeptide(L)'
;MIKFFICLIFVTTFISCNKCNYKEIKIGSDLCEAQSYKQNRKLIKIIDLILIKDKEGLIKMSTYDCGGGAGCYDLGSVLAQTIGKVGENNFIKMCSQLDENQKSEIYSLLEAGFEYGDINNDGKMDDSSLEKNYPKISDELNN
;
A
#
# COMPACT_ATOMS: atom_id res chain seq x y z
N MET A 1 -39.20 36.69 9.58
CA MET A 1 -38.84 35.25 9.63
C MET A 1 -38.07 34.83 8.37
N ILE A 2 -36.95 35.49 8.03
CA ILE A 2 -36.05 35.09 6.92
C ILE A 2 -34.62 35.47 7.31
N LYS A 3 -34.16 35.04 8.49
CA LYS A 3 -32.75 35.23 8.91
C LYS A 3 -32.12 33.97 9.49
N PHE A 4 -32.85 32.85 9.52
CA PHE A 4 -32.41 31.61 10.16
C PHE A 4 -32.12 30.46 9.18
N PHE A 5 -32.22 30.70 7.87
CA PHE A 5 -32.11 29.63 6.86
C PHE A 5 -30.84 29.66 6.00
N ILE A 6 -29.91 30.58 6.26
CA ILE A 6 -28.66 30.70 5.48
C ILE A 6 -27.45 30.09 6.22
N CYS A 7 -27.60 29.72 7.48
CA CYS A 7 -26.49 29.13 8.27
C CYS A 7 -26.38 27.60 8.16
N LEU A 8 -27.33 26.91 7.50
CA LEU A 8 -27.42 25.44 7.53
C LEU A 8 -26.87 24.73 6.28
N ILE A 9 -26.14 25.42 5.40
CA ILE A 9 -25.59 24.84 4.15
C ILE A 9 -24.04 24.71 4.20
N PHE A 10 -23.38 25.17 5.26
CA PHE A 10 -21.92 25.06 5.40
C PHE A 10 -21.41 23.84 6.17
N VAL A 11 -22.28 22.90 6.58
CA VAL A 11 -21.89 21.82 7.52
C VAL A 11 -21.76 20.42 6.87
N THR A 12 -22.00 20.23 5.57
CA THR A 12 -22.02 18.87 4.98
C THR A 12 -20.91 18.54 3.98
N THR A 13 -19.90 19.38 3.79
CA THR A 13 -18.72 18.99 2.98
C THR A 13 -17.52 18.67 3.86
N PHE A 14 -17.68 17.76 4.83
CA PHE A 14 -16.55 16.93 5.25
C PHE A 14 -16.34 15.88 4.13
N ILE A 15 -15.81 16.34 2.99
CA ILE A 15 -15.32 15.46 1.93
C ILE A 15 -14.02 14.85 2.46
N SER A 16 -14.18 13.88 3.34
CA SER A 16 -13.08 13.06 3.81
C SER A 16 -12.87 11.96 2.78
N CYS A 17 -12.36 12.34 1.61
CA CYS A 17 -12.03 11.40 0.54
C CYS A 17 -10.90 10.45 0.94
N ASN A 18 -10.87 9.29 0.27
CA ASN A 18 -9.73 8.39 0.32
C ASN A 18 -8.48 9.14 -0.17
N LYS A 19 -7.36 8.90 0.51
CA LYS A 19 -6.05 9.35 0.05
C LYS A 19 -5.56 8.33 -0.97
N CYS A 20 -5.64 8.67 -2.26
CA CYS A 20 -5.04 7.85 -3.33
C CYS A 20 -3.56 8.20 -3.59
N ASN A 21 -3.05 9.23 -2.91
CA ASN A 21 -1.63 9.59 -2.94
C ASN A 21 -1.22 9.96 -1.51
N TYR A 22 -0.11 9.40 -1.04
CA TYR A 22 0.38 9.65 0.30
C TYR A 22 1.90 9.55 0.37
N LYS A 23 2.57 10.64 0.76
CA LYS A 23 4.05 10.70 0.88
C LYS A 23 4.76 10.18 -0.39
N GLU A 24 4.28 10.63 -1.55
CA GLU A 24 4.78 10.23 -2.88
C GLU A 24 4.61 8.73 -3.20
N ILE A 25 3.74 8.03 -2.47
CA ILE A 25 3.26 6.69 -2.80
C ILE A 25 1.87 6.84 -3.41
N LYS A 26 1.71 6.38 -4.65
CA LYS A 26 0.41 6.32 -5.33
C LYS A 26 -0.28 5.02 -4.96
N ILE A 27 -1.52 5.12 -4.53
CA ILE A 27 -2.44 4.00 -4.36
C ILE A 27 -3.26 3.95 -5.64
N GLY A 28 -3.14 2.88 -6.41
CA GLY A 28 -3.84 2.72 -7.68
C GLY A 28 -5.35 2.80 -7.54
N SER A 29 -6.04 3.08 -8.64
CA SER A 29 -7.47 3.40 -8.64
C SER A 29 -8.32 2.21 -8.21
N ASP A 30 -7.97 0.99 -8.61
CA ASP A 30 -8.76 -0.20 -8.28
C ASP A 30 -8.78 -0.43 -6.77
N LEU A 31 -7.64 -0.23 -6.09
CA LEU A 31 -7.57 -0.27 -4.64
C LEU A 31 -8.15 0.98 -3.98
N CYS A 32 -7.87 2.18 -4.49
CA CYS A 32 -8.28 3.42 -3.83
C CYS A 32 -9.80 3.61 -3.86
N GLU A 33 -10.45 3.28 -4.97
CA GLU A 33 -11.89 3.47 -5.17
C GLU A 33 -12.71 2.36 -4.50
N ALA A 34 -12.18 1.12 -4.43
CA ALA A 34 -12.84 0.02 -3.75
C ALA A 34 -12.82 0.13 -2.22
N GLN A 35 -11.93 0.96 -1.66
CA GLN A 35 -11.80 1.12 -0.20
C GLN A 35 -12.89 2.00 0.41
N SER A 36 -13.41 1.59 1.57
CA SER A 36 -14.05 2.53 2.49
C SER A 36 -13.02 3.51 3.07
N TYR A 37 -13.50 4.66 3.54
CA TYR A 37 -12.65 5.64 4.24
C TYR A 37 -11.84 5.01 5.39
N LYS A 38 -12.46 4.11 6.17
CA LYS A 38 -11.79 3.42 7.28
C LYS A 38 -10.67 2.50 6.80
N GLN A 39 -10.87 1.78 5.71
CA GLN A 39 -9.85 0.93 5.08
C GLN A 39 -8.70 1.80 4.57
N ASN A 40 -8.98 2.86 3.81
CA ASN A 40 -7.95 3.76 3.33
C ASN A 40 -7.11 4.34 4.48
N ARG A 41 -7.73 4.82 5.56
CA ARG A 41 -7.00 5.28 6.75
C ARG A 41 -6.19 4.18 7.44
N LYS A 42 -6.62 2.91 7.37
CA LYS A 42 -5.85 1.75 7.85
C LYS A 42 -4.61 1.54 6.99
N LEU A 43 -4.74 1.54 5.66
CA LEU A 43 -3.60 1.42 4.74
C LEU A 43 -2.58 2.54 4.95
N ILE A 44 -3.04 3.79 5.11
CA ILE A 44 -2.16 4.94 5.38
C ILE A 44 -1.34 4.74 6.67
N LYS A 45 -1.94 4.19 7.73
CA LYS A 45 -1.22 3.87 8.97
C LYS A 45 -0.21 2.73 8.78
N ILE A 46 -0.55 1.75 7.95
CA ILE A 46 0.36 0.64 7.60
C ILE A 46 1.57 1.19 6.87
N ILE A 47 1.37 2.05 5.86
CA ILE A 47 2.45 2.74 5.15
C ILE A 47 3.31 3.54 6.13
N ASP A 48 2.71 4.29 7.06
CA ASP A 48 3.48 5.04 8.07
C ASP A 48 4.36 4.15 8.92
N LEU A 49 3.87 2.99 9.38
CA LEU A 49 4.65 2.01 10.15
C LEU A 49 5.82 1.47 9.34
N ILE A 50 5.60 1.13 8.06
CA ILE A 50 6.67 0.65 7.17
C ILE A 50 7.73 1.73 6.98
N LEU A 51 7.33 2.98 6.72
CA LEU A 51 8.25 4.10 6.50
C LEU A 51 9.14 4.41 7.72
N ILE A 52 8.64 4.17 8.94
CA ILE A 52 9.44 4.29 10.17
C ILE A 52 10.19 3.00 10.54
N LYS A 53 10.17 1.99 9.65
CA LYS A 53 10.87 0.71 9.78
C LYS A 53 10.35 -0.17 10.92
N ASP A 54 9.06 -0.04 11.22
CA ASP A 54 8.37 -0.88 12.19
C ASP A 54 7.77 -2.10 11.49
N LYS A 55 8.20 -3.30 11.90
CA LYS A 55 7.75 -4.58 11.33
C LYS A 55 6.24 -4.79 11.43
N GLU A 56 5.58 -4.16 12.41
CA GLU A 56 4.11 -4.17 12.55
C GLU A 56 3.41 -3.66 11.28
N GLY A 57 4.09 -2.81 10.50
CA GLY A 57 3.64 -2.41 9.17
C GLY A 57 3.52 -3.60 8.22
N LEU A 58 4.56 -4.42 8.10
CA LEU A 58 4.54 -5.58 7.20
C LEU A 58 3.57 -6.67 7.67
N ILE A 59 3.48 -6.93 8.96
CA ILE A 59 2.50 -7.88 9.53
C ILE A 59 1.07 -7.46 9.17
N LYS A 60 0.76 -6.16 9.25
CA LYS A 60 -0.58 -5.66 8.91
C LYS A 60 -0.80 -5.60 7.40
N MET A 61 0.26 -5.40 6.63
CA MET A 61 0.22 -5.42 5.17
C MET A 61 -0.11 -6.83 4.65
N SER A 62 0.51 -7.87 5.23
CA SER A 62 0.31 -9.27 4.83
C SER A 62 -1.12 -9.78 5.05
N THR A 63 -1.94 -9.06 5.82
CA THR A 63 -3.35 -9.40 6.07
C THR A 63 -4.31 -8.29 5.62
N TYR A 64 -3.85 -7.36 4.77
CA TYR A 64 -4.68 -6.25 4.34
C TYR A 64 -5.64 -6.69 3.23
N ASP A 65 -6.94 -6.49 3.44
CA ASP A 65 -7.96 -6.78 2.44
C ASP A 65 -7.92 -5.76 1.30
N CYS A 66 -7.50 -6.23 0.13
CA CYS A 66 -7.35 -5.45 -1.09
C CYS A 66 -8.64 -5.39 -1.95
N GLY A 67 -9.71 -6.09 -1.57
CA GLY A 67 -11.00 -6.06 -2.29
C GLY A 67 -11.06 -6.83 -3.62
N GLY A 68 -10.00 -7.54 -4.02
CA GLY A 68 -9.95 -8.38 -5.22
C GLY A 68 -8.60 -8.32 -5.95
N GLY A 69 -8.45 -9.09 -7.03
CA GLY A 69 -7.18 -9.23 -7.76
C GLY A 69 -6.53 -7.90 -8.17
N ALA A 70 -7.26 -7.05 -8.90
CA ALA A 70 -6.76 -5.74 -9.34
C ALA A 70 -6.36 -4.83 -8.16
N GLY A 71 -7.16 -4.80 -7.10
CA GLY A 71 -6.80 -4.07 -5.88
C GLY A 71 -5.58 -4.64 -5.17
N CYS A 72 -5.32 -5.94 -5.27
CA CYS A 72 -4.11 -6.57 -4.75
C CYS A 72 -2.86 -6.25 -5.60
N TYR A 73 -2.99 -6.06 -6.91
CA TYR A 73 -1.89 -5.59 -7.76
C TYR A 73 -1.47 -4.17 -7.37
N ASP A 74 -2.46 -3.29 -7.18
CA ASP A 74 -2.27 -1.94 -6.66
C ASP A 74 -1.64 -1.95 -5.26
N LEU A 75 -2.07 -2.86 -4.38
CA LEU A 75 -1.49 -3.00 -3.05
C LEU A 75 -0.03 -3.46 -3.11
N GLY A 76 0.29 -4.36 -4.04
CA GLY A 76 1.65 -4.79 -4.35
C GLY A 76 2.53 -3.64 -4.81
N SER A 77 2.03 -2.81 -5.73
CA SER A 77 2.73 -1.59 -6.16
C SER A 77 2.96 -0.62 -5.01
N VAL A 78 1.96 -0.42 -4.14
CA VAL A 78 2.11 0.41 -2.91
C VAL A 78 3.25 -0.12 -2.04
N LEU A 79 3.32 -1.43 -1.82
CA LEU A 79 4.40 -2.04 -1.03
C LEU A 79 5.76 -1.89 -1.73
N ALA A 80 5.85 -2.11 -3.04
CA ALA A 80 7.08 -1.93 -3.80
C ALA A 80 7.59 -0.46 -3.76
N GLN A 81 6.69 0.52 -3.89
CA GLN A 81 7.03 1.94 -3.72
C GLN A 81 7.55 2.23 -2.31
N THR A 82 7.01 1.59 -1.26
CA THR A 82 7.54 1.74 0.11
C THR A 82 8.94 1.17 0.28
N ILE A 83 9.30 0.07 -0.43
CA ILE A 83 10.68 -0.45 -0.45
C ILE A 83 11.64 0.64 -0.92
N GLY A 84 11.31 1.34 -2.01
CA GLY A 84 12.12 2.44 -2.55
C GLY A 84 12.32 3.60 -1.57
N LYS A 85 11.36 3.86 -0.68
CA LYS A 85 11.46 4.90 0.36
C LYS A 85 12.24 4.45 1.61
N VAL A 86 12.08 3.20 2.02
CA VAL A 86 12.72 2.63 3.23
C VAL A 86 14.17 2.21 2.97
N GLY A 87 14.46 1.79 1.74
CA GLY A 87 15.72 1.20 1.32
C GLY A 87 15.78 -0.31 1.58
N GLU A 88 16.33 -1.04 0.61
CA GLU A 88 16.38 -2.51 0.57
C GLU A 88 16.87 -3.14 1.89
N ASN A 89 18.01 -2.70 2.42
CA ASN A 89 18.59 -3.27 3.65
C ASN A 89 17.68 -3.13 4.88
N ASN A 90 16.96 -2.01 5.01
CA ASN A 90 16.03 -1.83 6.13
C ASN A 90 14.80 -2.71 5.95
N PHE A 91 14.31 -2.86 4.72
CA PHE A 91 13.19 -3.74 4.41
C PHE A 91 13.52 -5.21 4.71
N ILE A 92 14.69 -5.70 4.28
CA ILE A 92 15.20 -7.05 4.60
C ILE A 92 15.21 -7.27 6.11
N LYS A 93 15.72 -6.31 6.88
CA LYS A 93 15.74 -6.40 8.35
C LYS A 93 14.33 -6.54 8.92
N MET A 94 13.33 -5.87 8.35
CA MET A 94 11.95 -6.03 8.79
C MET A 94 11.39 -7.41 8.40
N CYS A 95 11.68 -7.90 7.19
CA CYS A 95 11.27 -9.22 6.71
C CYS A 95 11.81 -10.37 7.58
N SER A 96 13.07 -10.27 8.04
CA SER A 96 13.67 -11.27 8.94
C SER A 96 12.98 -11.44 10.29
N GLN A 97 12.03 -10.56 10.63
CA GLN A 97 11.28 -10.58 11.88
C GLN A 97 9.84 -11.09 11.72
N LEU A 98 9.48 -11.51 10.50
CA LEU A 98 8.20 -12.11 10.13
C LEU A 98 8.26 -13.63 10.24
N ASP A 99 7.09 -14.24 10.43
CA ASP A 99 6.94 -15.69 10.28
C ASP A 99 6.83 -16.11 8.80
N GLU A 100 6.95 -17.42 8.54
CA GLU A 100 6.93 -17.97 7.17
C GLU A 100 5.65 -17.62 6.39
N ASN A 101 4.49 -17.61 7.06
CA ASN A 101 3.23 -17.26 6.41
C ASN A 101 3.22 -15.78 6.03
N GLN A 102 3.63 -14.89 6.94
CA GLN A 102 3.74 -13.46 6.67
C GLN A 102 4.74 -13.18 5.55
N LYS A 103 5.88 -13.87 5.50
CA LYS A 103 6.84 -13.75 4.40
C LYS A 103 6.23 -14.16 3.07
N SER A 104 5.54 -15.30 3.02
CA SER A 104 4.87 -15.81 1.82
C SER A 104 3.81 -14.85 1.27
N GLU A 105 3.02 -14.24 2.16
CA GLU A 105 2.02 -13.23 1.78
C GLU A 105 2.68 -11.94 1.25
N ILE A 106 3.74 -11.47 1.90
CA ILE A 106 4.51 -10.31 1.43
C ILE A 106 5.18 -10.59 0.08
N TYR A 107 5.71 -11.80 -0.12
CA TYR A 107 6.29 -12.24 -1.39
C TYR A 107 5.25 -12.22 -2.51
N SER A 108 4.11 -12.88 -2.29
CA SER A 108 3.02 -12.97 -3.28
C SER A 108 2.48 -11.59 -3.65
N LEU A 109 2.35 -10.71 -2.66
CA LEU A 109 1.91 -9.33 -2.87
C LEU A 109 2.92 -8.52 -3.69
N LEU A 110 4.22 -8.66 -3.42
CA LEU A 110 5.27 -7.98 -4.17
C LEU A 110 5.36 -8.50 -5.61
N GLU A 111 5.33 -9.82 -5.83
CA GLU A 111 5.34 -10.38 -7.19
C GLU A 111 4.16 -9.85 -8.01
N ALA A 112 2.95 -9.88 -7.45
CA ALA A 112 1.77 -9.34 -8.12
C ALA A 112 1.91 -7.83 -8.43
N GLY A 113 2.56 -7.08 -7.53
CA GLY A 113 2.85 -5.66 -7.73
C GLY A 113 3.87 -5.39 -8.85
N PHE A 114 4.95 -6.18 -8.93
CA PHE A 114 5.95 -6.05 -10.00
C PHE A 114 5.45 -6.52 -11.36
N GLU A 115 4.58 -7.53 -11.38
CA GLU A 115 4.04 -8.10 -12.61
C GLU A 115 2.93 -7.21 -13.19
N TYR A 116 1.96 -6.79 -12.36
CA TYR A 116 0.74 -6.14 -12.82
C TYR A 116 0.57 -4.69 -12.38
N GLY A 117 1.41 -4.19 -11.48
CA GLY A 117 1.32 -2.83 -10.95
C GLY A 117 2.04 -1.78 -11.78
N ASP A 118 1.73 -0.51 -11.48
CA ASP A 118 2.41 0.69 -11.96
C ASP A 118 3.24 1.26 -10.81
N ILE A 119 4.47 0.78 -10.59
CA ILE A 119 5.34 1.17 -9.46
C ILE A 119 6.01 2.51 -9.74
N ASN A 120 6.36 2.75 -11.01
CA ASN A 120 7.07 3.96 -11.44
C ASN A 120 6.12 5.15 -11.73
N ASN A 121 4.81 4.92 -11.75
CA ASN A 121 3.74 5.90 -11.95
C ASN A 121 3.67 6.50 -13.37
N ASP A 122 4.14 5.80 -14.40
CA ASP A 122 4.06 6.21 -15.81
C ASP A 122 2.72 5.83 -16.47
N GLY A 123 1.83 5.16 -15.73
CA GLY A 123 0.51 4.73 -16.19
C GLY A 123 0.53 3.43 -16.98
N LYS A 124 1.62 2.66 -16.92
CA LYS A 124 1.75 1.34 -17.54
C LYS A 124 2.10 0.29 -16.48
N MET A 125 1.81 -0.96 -16.80
CA MET A 125 2.28 -2.10 -16.03
C MET A 125 3.80 -2.24 -16.20
N ASP A 126 4.51 -2.50 -15.11
CA ASP A 126 5.96 -2.68 -15.15
C ASP A 126 6.40 -4.02 -15.77
N ASP A 127 5.55 -5.06 -15.73
CA ASP A 127 5.79 -6.39 -16.32
C ASP A 127 7.18 -6.95 -15.92
N SER A 128 7.39 -7.03 -14.62
CA SER A 128 8.67 -7.36 -13.98
C SER A 128 8.47 -8.38 -12.85
N SER A 129 9.54 -8.72 -12.13
CA SER A 129 9.48 -9.65 -10.98
C SER A 129 10.22 -9.11 -9.77
N LEU A 130 9.88 -9.58 -8.57
CA LEU A 130 10.60 -9.20 -7.36
C LEU A 130 12.07 -9.62 -7.44
N GLU A 131 12.35 -10.85 -7.89
CA GLU A 131 13.71 -11.38 -8.03
C GLU A 131 14.61 -10.48 -8.89
N LYS A 132 14.08 -9.95 -10.00
CA LYS A 132 14.85 -9.09 -10.91
C LYS A 132 15.17 -7.72 -10.29
N ASN A 133 14.25 -7.16 -9.52
CA ASN A 133 14.38 -5.79 -8.98
C ASN A 133 15.04 -5.75 -7.60
N TYR A 134 14.79 -6.75 -6.76
CA TYR A 134 15.27 -6.86 -5.39
C TYR A 134 15.61 -8.33 -5.04
N PRO A 135 16.67 -8.90 -5.63
CA PRO A 135 17.00 -10.32 -5.47
C PRO A 135 17.20 -10.72 -4.01
N LYS A 136 17.81 -9.84 -3.19
CA LYS A 136 18.03 -10.13 -1.76
C LYS A 136 16.74 -10.14 -0.95
N ILE A 137 15.75 -9.33 -1.33
CA ILE A 137 14.43 -9.37 -0.70
C ILE A 137 13.70 -10.66 -1.11
N SER A 138 13.80 -11.05 -2.39
CA SER A 138 13.27 -12.33 -2.87
C SER A 138 13.85 -13.51 -2.09
N ASP A 139 15.17 -13.54 -1.91
CA ASP A 139 15.85 -14.57 -1.12
C ASP A 139 15.38 -14.56 0.34
N GLU A 140 15.32 -13.38 0.98
CA GLU A 140 14.89 -13.26 2.38
C GLU A 140 13.44 -13.75 2.60
N LEU A 141 12.55 -13.54 1.64
CA LEU A 141 11.14 -13.92 1.75
C LEU A 141 10.87 -15.39 1.41
N ASN A 142 11.74 -16.03 0.64
CA ASN A 142 11.65 -17.45 0.28
C ASN A 142 12.39 -18.40 1.26
N ASN A 143 13.11 -17.83 2.24
CA ASN A 143 13.79 -18.55 3.33
C ASN A 143 12.92 -18.65 4.58
#